data_AF-A0A0S3T8G5-F1
#
_entry.id   AF-A0A0S3T8G5-F1
#
_cell.length_a   1.000
_cell.length_b   1.000
_cell.length_c   1.000
_cell.angle_alpha   90.00
_cell.angle_beta   90.00
_cell.angle_gamma   90.00
#
_symmetry.space_group_name_H-M   'P 1'
#
loop_
_entity.id
_entity.type
_entity.pdbx_description
1 polymer ?
#
loop_
_entity_poly.entity_id
_entity_poly.type
_entity_poly.pdbx_seq_one_letter_code
_entity_poly.pdbx_strand_id
1 'polypeptide(L)'
;MVNDFQKGSLSTRLGIPMIYGIDAVHGNNNVYNATIFPHNVGLGATRRKVIATAKHYVGDGGTIKGINENNTGFVISDWKGIDKITTPPHANYTYSIYAAITAGIDMVMVPFNYTEFIDGLTLLVKSNAIPMSRINDAVWRILRVKFVAGLFENPLADYNLVHHLGKKKHRELAREAVRKSLVLLKNGENLKQPVLPLPKRASRVLVAGSHADNLGYQCGGWTIEWQGVTGNNVTKGTTILNAIKNTVYKDTEVVYKENPDLDYVKSNNFSYAIMVVGEKPYAETKGDSLNLTISTPGPETIKNVCGGVKCVTVIISGRPVVIEPYVDKIEGLVVAWLPGTEGNGVTDVLFGDYSFRGKLPMTWFKNIDQLPMNVGDSHYDPLFPFGFGLKTKPHQYS
;
A
#
# COMPACT_ATOMS: atom_id res chain seq x y z
N MET A 1 21.00 16.31 7.96
CA MET A 1 19.62 16.53 8.46
C MET A 1 19.37 15.83 9.80
N VAL A 2 19.05 14.53 9.86
CA VAL A 2 18.66 13.87 11.14
C VAL A 2 19.73 14.00 12.22
N ASN A 3 21.01 13.80 11.87
CA ASN A 3 22.13 14.00 12.81
C ASN A 3 22.25 15.45 13.30
N ASP A 4 21.83 16.44 12.51
CA ASP A 4 21.90 17.85 12.91
C ASP A 4 20.79 18.18 13.91
N PHE A 5 19.57 17.68 13.69
CA PHE A 5 18.50 17.73 14.69
C PHE A 5 18.90 17.00 15.98
N GLN A 6 19.54 15.83 15.86
CA GLN A 6 19.98 15.08 17.03
C GLN A 6 21.03 15.85 17.82
N LYS A 7 22.04 16.45 17.17
CA LYS A 7 23.03 17.31 17.84
C LYS A 7 22.37 18.47 18.60
N GLY A 8 21.31 19.05 18.04
CA GLY A 8 20.49 20.05 18.73
C GLY A 8 19.82 19.51 20.01
N SER A 9 19.27 18.30 19.99
CA SER A 9 18.70 17.69 21.20
C SER A 9 19.76 17.33 22.26
N LEU A 10 20.94 16.88 21.81
CA LEU A 10 22.04 16.47 22.68
C LEU A 10 22.77 17.65 23.33
N SER A 11 22.66 18.87 22.79
CA SER A 11 23.24 20.07 23.40
C SER A 11 22.44 20.61 24.59
N THR A 12 21.26 20.05 24.87
CA THR A 12 20.47 20.41 26.05
C THR A 12 21.16 19.98 27.35
N ARG A 13 20.80 20.60 28.49
CA ARG A 13 21.38 20.29 29.81
C ARG A 13 21.40 18.80 30.16
N LEU A 14 20.37 18.05 29.74
CA LEU A 14 20.23 16.62 30.02
C LEU A 14 20.65 15.71 28.86
N GLY A 15 20.99 16.27 27.70
CA GLY A 15 21.43 15.51 26.53
C GLY A 15 20.48 14.39 26.10
N ILE A 16 19.16 14.57 26.27
CA ILE A 16 18.19 13.52 25.93
C ILE A 16 18.03 13.45 24.41
N PRO A 17 18.35 12.31 23.76
CA PRO A 17 18.23 12.19 22.31
C PRO A 17 16.77 12.27 21.85
N MET A 18 16.52 12.91 20.72
CA MET A 18 15.21 12.84 20.05
C MET A 18 15.05 11.50 19.32
N ILE A 19 13.78 11.09 19.14
CA ILE A 19 13.40 9.96 18.28
C ILE A 19 12.75 10.54 17.02
N TYR A 20 13.21 10.12 15.84
CA TYR A 20 12.69 10.61 14.56
C TYR A 20 11.69 9.61 13.98
N GLY A 21 10.41 9.98 13.90
CA GLY A 21 9.35 9.15 13.31
C GLY A 21 9.17 9.43 11.81
N ILE A 22 8.82 8.39 11.05
CA ILE A 22 8.45 8.50 9.64
C ILE A 22 7.47 7.37 9.27
N ASP A 23 6.57 7.63 8.33
CA ASP A 23 5.64 6.63 7.81
C ASP A 23 6.32 5.63 6.87
N ALA A 24 7.02 4.65 7.44
CA ALA A 24 7.60 3.52 6.69
C ALA A 24 6.60 2.35 6.52
N VAL A 25 5.45 2.61 5.89
CA VAL A 25 4.28 1.70 5.88
C VAL A 25 4.32 0.56 4.84
N HIS A 26 5.17 0.67 3.82
CA HIS A 26 5.40 -0.40 2.82
C HIS A 26 6.84 -0.37 2.30
N GLY A 27 7.77 -0.28 3.24
CA GLY A 27 9.16 0.12 3.00
C GLY A 27 9.39 1.56 3.46
N ASN A 28 10.63 2.05 3.37
CA ASN A 28 10.99 3.44 3.71
C ASN A 28 10.56 4.39 2.58
N ASN A 29 9.26 4.49 2.39
CA ASN A 29 8.62 4.87 1.13
C ASN A 29 8.70 6.35 0.77
N ASN A 30 9.05 7.23 1.71
CA ASN A 30 9.34 8.64 1.45
C ASN A 30 10.74 8.88 0.87
N VAL A 31 11.60 7.84 0.81
CA VAL A 31 13.00 7.97 0.41
C VAL A 31 13.21 7.46 -1.01
N TYR A 32 13.78 8.31 -1.88
CA TYR A 32 14.18 7.92 -3.23
C TYR A 32 15.09 6.67 -3.20
N ASN A 33 14.85 5.73 -4.13
CA ASN A 33 15.56 4.45 -4.23
C ASN A 33 15.30 3.45 -3.08
N ALA A 34 14.44 3.76 -2.11
CA ALA A 34 13.97 2.73 -1.19
C ALA A 34 13.25 1.60 -1.96
N THR A 35 13.36 0.37 -1.44
CA THR A 35 12.50 -0.73 -1.90
C THR A 35 11.09 -0.48 -1.41
N ILE A 36 10.12 -0.49 -2.34
CA ILE A 36 8.70 -0.36 -2.03
C ILE A 36 8.06 -1.74 -2.16
N PHE A 37 7.52 -2.23 -1.05
CA PHE A 37 6.82 -3.51 -0.96
C PHE A 37 5.36 -3.35 -1.37
N PRO A 38 4.62 -4.46 -1.60
CA PRO A 38 3.17 -4.37 -1.75
C PRO A 38 2.51 -3.73 -0.51
N HIS A 39 1.48 -2.91 -0.74
CA HIS A 39 0.64 -2.42 0.36
C HIS A 39 -0.04 -3.57 1.13
N ASN A 40 -0.51 -3.28 2.35
CA ASN A 40 -0.98 -4.28 3.30
C ASN A 40 -2.11 -5.17 2.79
N VAL A 41 -3.02 -4.65 1.95
CA VAL A 41 -4.08 -5.47 1.33
C VAL A 41 -3.45 -6.61 0.51
N GLY A 42 -2.40 -6.33 -0.28
CA GLY A 42 -1.67 -7.35 -1.01
C GLY A 42 -0.93 -8.32 -0.07
N LEU A 43 -0.33 -7.83 1.01
CA LEU A 43 0.31 -8.70 2.00
C LEU A 43 -0.70 -9.62 2.71
N GLY A 44 -1.90 -9.14 3.02
CA GLY A 44 -3.01 -9.94 3.54
C GLY A 44 -3.39 -11.06 2.58
N ALA A 45 -3.34 -10.80 1.26
CA ALA A 45 -3.60 -11.81 0.24
C ALA A 45 -2.62 -13.00 0.28
N THR A 46 -1.42 -12.80 0.82
CA THR A 46 -0.40 -13.86 0.98
C THR A 46 -0.72 -14.86 2.09
N ARG A 47 -1.61 -14.51 3.04
CA ARG A 47 -1.95 -15.27 4.25
C ARG A 47 -0.73 -15.65 5.12
N ARG A 48 0.30 -14.80 5.12
CA ARG A 48 1.47 -14.94 6.01
C ARG A 48 1.38 -13.91 7.14
N LYS A 49 1.65 -14.37 8.36
CA LYS A 49 1.71 -13.50 9.54
C LYS A 49 2.85 -12.49 9.36
N VAL A 50 2.61 -11.24 9.71
CA VAL A 50 3.62 -10.19 9.80
C VAL A 50 3.54 -9.54 11.18
N ILE A 51 4.68 -9.10 11.70
CA ILE A 51 4.77 -8.28 12.90
C ILE A 51 4.62 -6.82 12.46
N ALA A 52 3.83 -6.03 13.19
CA ALA A 52 3.51 -4.64 12.84
C ALA A 52 3.48 -3.74 14.07
N THR A 53 3.59 -2.44 13.84
CA THR A 53 3.15 -1.41 14.78
C THR A 53 1.64 -1.25 14.63
N ALA A 54 0.87 -1.36 15.72
CA ALA A 54 -0.56 -1.15 15.70
C ALA A 54 -0.89 0.35 15.63
N LYS A 55 -1.33 0.83 14.48
CA LYS A 55 -1.95 2.15 14.29
C LYS A 55 -3.15 1.98 13.36
N HIS A 56 -4.22 2.74 13.53
CA HIS A 56 -4.57 3.73 14.54
C HIS A 56 -5.42 3.08 15.64
N TYR A 57 -4.95 3.11 16.89
CA TYR A 57 -5.66 2.49 18.01
C TYR A 57 -6.78 3.41 18.54
N VAL A 58 -8.05 3.03 18.66
CA VAL A 58 -8.76 1.79 18.25
C VAL A 58 -9.86 2.13 17.23
N GLY A 59 -10.21 1.18 16.36
CA GLY A 59 -11.46 1.24 15.58
C GLY A 59 -11.26 1.47 14.08
N ASP A 60 -10.02 1.46 13.59
CA ASP A 60 -9.71 1.52 12.17
C ASP A 60 -9.57 0.14 11.49
N GLY A 61 -9.87 -0.95 12.21
CA GLY A 61 -10.15 -2.27 11.60
C GLY A 61 -9.56 -3.54 12.22
N GLY A 62 -9.05 -3.56 13.46
CA GLY A 62 -8.46 -4.82 13.96
C GLY A 62 -8.07 -4.94 15.43
N THR A 63 -8.98 -4.69 16.39
CA THR A 63 -8.74 -5.07 17.80
C THR A 63 -9.92 -5.87 18.38
N ILE A 64 -9.64 -6.68 19.40
CA ILE A 64 -10.67 -7.36 20.21
C ILE A 64 -11.08 -6.40 21.33
N LYS A 65 -12.26 -5.80 21.21
CA LYS A 65 -12.91 -4.97 22.26
C LYS A 65 -12.12 -3.75 22.75
N GLY A 66 -11.12 -3.25 22.01
CA GLY A 66 -10.41 -2.02 22.35
C GLY A 66 -9.68 -2.04 23.70
N ILE A 67 -9.27 -3.23 24.16
CA ILE A 67 -8.49 -3.38 25.39
C ILE A 67 -7.00 -3.44 25.05
N ASN A 68 -6.26 -2.47 25.59
CA ASN A 68 -4.82 -2.46 25.58
C ASN A 68 -4.33 -3.49 26.61
N GLU A 69 -3.51 -4.47 26.22
CA GLU A 69 -3.00 -5.52 27.10
C GLU A 69 -1.94 -5.02 28.12
N ASN A 70 -1.96 -3.72 28.45
CA ASN A 70 -1.11 -3.06 29.46
C ASN A 70 0.41 -3.16 29.24
N ASN A 71 0.86 -3.55 28.03
CA ASN A 71 2.27 -3.64 27.67
C ASN A 71 2.66 -2.72 26.49
N THR A 72 1.93 -1.63 26.28
CA THR A 72 2.31 -0.60 25.30
C THR A 72 3.48 0.24 25.80
N GLY A 73 4.42 0.55 24.91
CA GLY A 73 5.53 1.47 25.16
C GLY A 73 5.01 2.87 25.53
N PHE A 74 4.74 3.71 24.52
CA PHE A 74 4.04 4.98 24.68
C PHE A 74 2.95 5.14 23.60
N VAL A 75 1.91 5.93 23.90
CA VAL A 75 0.81 6.28 23.01
C VAL A 75 1.10 7.62 22.36
N ILE A 76 1.08 7.66 21.03
CA ILE A 76 1.25 8.89 20.25
C ILE A 76 -0.06 9.30 19.59
N SER A 77 -0.36 10.60 19.56
CA SER A 77 -1.50 11.10 18.77
C SER A 77 -1.21 11.04 17.27
N ASP A 78 -2.26 11.06 16.46
CA ASP A 78 -2.14 11.30 15.03
C ASP A 78 -1.82 12.78 14.72
N TRP A 79 -1.52 13.09 13.45
CA TRP A 79 -1.26 14.43 12.94
C TRP A 79 -2.44 15.36 13.19
N LYS A 80 -2.23 16.36 14.06
CA LYS A 80 -3.29 17.25 14.57
C LYS A 80 -4.49 16.47 15.13
N GLY A 81 -4.26 15.26 15.66
CA GLY A 81 -5.33 14.42 16.18
C GLY A 81 -6.06 15.07 17.34
N ILE A 82 -5.32 15.77 18.22
CA ILE A 82 -5.91 16.45 19.36
C ILE A 82 -6.71 17.69 18.93
N ASP A 83 -6.28 18.40 17.89
CA ASP A 83 -7.01 19.54 17.32
C ASP A 83 -8.42 19.12 16.87
N LYS A 84 -8.56 17.91 16.33
CA LYS A 84 -9.82 17.35 15.83
C LYS A 84 -10.76 16.87 16.94
N ILE A 85 -10.41 17.01 18.22
CA ILE A 85 -11.31 16.73 19.35
C ILE A 85 -12.49 17.71 19.36
N THR A 86 -12.28 18.95 18.92
CA THR A 86 -13.33 19.98 18.87
C THR A 86 -13.93 20.11 17.48
N THR A 87 -15.15 20.64 17.40
CA THR A 87 -15.78 21.05 16.13
C THR A 87 -16.11 22.55 16.18
N PRO A 88 -15.53 23.39 15.30
CA PRO A 88 -14.51 23.04 14.30
C PRO A 88 -13.17 22.60 14.95
N PRO A 89 -12.27 21.93 14.20
CA PRO A 89 -10.96 21.57 14.71
C PRO A 89 -10.23 22.78 15.27
N HIS A 90 -9.55 22.61 16.40
CA HIS A 90 -8.77 23.64 17.10
C HIS A 90 -9.62 24.79 17.72
N ALA A 91 -10.95 24.69 17.78
CA ALA A 91 -11.82 25.71 18.38
C ALA A 91 -11.57 25.96 19.87
N ASN A 92 -11.12 24.93 20.60
CA ASN A 92 -10.69 25.07 22.00
C ASN A 92 -9.46 24.18 22.23
N TYR A 93 -8.28 24.73 21.93
CA TYR A 93 -7.04 23.95 22.00
C TYR A 93 -6.62 23.62 23.43
N THR A 94 -6.87 24.50 24.40
CA THR A 94 -6.66 24.20 25.82
C THR A 94 -7.47 22.97 26.27
N TYR A 95 -8.74 22.89 25.88
CA TYR A 95 -9.56 21.70 26.12
C TYR A 95 -9.00 20.46 25.40
N SER A 96 -8.54 20.63 24.16
CA SER A 96 -7.95 19.54 23.37
C SER A 96 -6.71 18.95 24.06
N ILE A 97 -5.81 19.79 24.59
CA ILE A 97 -4.64 19.37 25.36
C ILE A 97 -5.09 18.63 26.63
N TYR A 98 -6.01 19.22 27.40
CA TYR A 98 -6.53 18.61 28.62
C TYR A 98 -7.15 17.23 28.37
N ALA A 99 -8.04 17.13 27.39
CA ALA A 99 -8.74 15.89 27.04
C ALA A 99 -7.75 14.81 26.57
N ALA A 100 -6.83 15.16 25.67
CA ALA A 100 -5.84 14.23 25.12
C ALA A 100 -4.90 13.64 26.19
N ILE A 101 -4.29 14.51 27.01
CA ILE A 101 -3.30 14.08 27.99
C ILE A 101 -3.95 13.30 29.13
N THR A 102 -5.14 13.72 29.57
CA THR A 102 -5.90 13.02 30.62
C THR A 102 -6.42 11.66 30.13
N ALA A 103 -6.71 11.52 28.84
CA ALA A 103 -7.10 10.25 28.23
C ALA A 103 -5.94 9.24 28.09
N GLY A 104 -4.69 9.63 28.35
CA GLY A 104 -3.54 8.72 28.33
C GLY A 104 -2.60 8.89 27.14
N ILE A 105 -2.75 9.92 26.30
CA ILE A 105 -1.75 10.20 25.26
C ILE A 105 -0.43 10.62 25.93
N ASP A 106 0.67 10.00 25.49
CA ASP A 106 2.01 10.24 26.04
C ASP A 106 2.81 11.25 25.21
N MET A 107 2.67 11.17 23.88
CA MET A 107 3.34 12.03 22.92
C MET A 107 2.32 12.63 21.95
N VAL A 108 2.34 13.95 21.76
CA VAL A 108 1.42 14.64 20.86
C VAL A 108 2.17 15.01 19.57
N MET A 109 1.66 14.56 18.43
CA MET A 109 2.16 14.93 17.11
C MET A 109 1.67 16.32 16.72
N VAL A 110 2.33 17.34 17.26
CA VAL A 110 2.13 18.75 16.88
C VAL A 110 3.06 19.10 15.72
N PRO A 111 2.55 19.30 14.50
CA PRO A 111 3.43 19.41 13.33
C PRO A 111 4.10 20.78 13.16
N PHE A 112 3.50 21.84 13.71
CA PHE A 112 3.93 23.22 13.45
C PHE A 112 4.02 24.07 14.72
N ASN A 113 2.90 24.32 15.41
CA ASN A 113 2.83 25.26 16.53
C ASN A 113 3.15 24.61 17.89
N TYR A 114 4.37 24.09 18.04
CA TYR A 114 4.77 23.39 19.27
C TYR A 114 4.82 24.31 20.50
N THR A 115 5.04 25.61 20.33
CA THR A 115 5.08 26.58 21.43
C THR A 115 3.72 26.71 22.11
N GLU A 116 2.64 26.81 21.33
CA GLU A 116 1.27 26.88 21.87
C GLU A 116 0.92 25.62 22.69
N PHE A 117 1.30 24.44 22.19
CA PHE A 117 1.10 23.20 22.92
C PHE A 117 1.88 23.17 24.24
N ILE A 118 3.16 23.56 24.22
CA ILE A 118 4.01 23.57 25.42
C ILE A 118 3.46 24.56 26.45
N ASP A 119 3.07 25.76 26.04
CA ASP A 119 2.54 26.79 26.93
C ASP A 119 1.19 26.35 27.53
N GLY A 120 0.30 25.80 26.71
CA GLY A 120 -1.00 25.30 27.14
C GLY A 120 -0.89 24.11 28.12
N LEU A 121 -0.04 23.12 27.82
CA LEU A 121 0.20 22.00 28.73
C LEU A 121 0.85 22.46 30.03
N THR A 122 1.82 23.37 29.96
CA THR A 122 2.49 23.94 31.15
C THR A 122 1.49 24.67 32.04
N LEU A 123 0.57 25.45 31.45
CA LEU A 123 -0.49 26.13 32.18
C LEU A 123 -1.40 25.13 32.92
N LEU A 124 -1.85 24.08 32.22
CA LEU A 124 -2.73 23.05 32.79
C LEU A 124 -2.07 22.25 33.92
N VAL A 125 -0.76 22.04 33.86
CA VAL A 125 -0.01 21.40 34.96
C VAL A 125 0.13 22.38 36.14
N LYS A 126 0.50 23.64 35.89
CA LYS A 126 0.65 24.67 36.94
C LYS A 126 -0.66 24.97 37.67
N SER A 127 -1.80 24.86 36.99
CA SER A 127 -3.13 25.03 37.59
C SER A 127 -3.67 23.78 38.29
N ASN A 128 -2.89 22.69 38.36
CA ASN A 128 -3.30 21.37 38.85
C ASN A 128 -4.47 20.72 38.08
N ALA A 129 -4.81 21.21 36.89
CA ALA A 129 -5.79 20.57 36.01
C ALA A 129 -5.27 19.22 35.49
N ILE A 130 -3.97 19.12 35.20
CA ILE A 130 -3.30 17.86 34.88
C ILE A 130 -2.30 17.54 36.01
N PRO A 131 -2.43 16.40 36.71
CA PRO A 131 -1.53 16.07 37.80
C PRO A 131 -0.13 15.72 37.26
N MET A 132 0.92 16.10 38.00
CA MET A 132 2.31 15.75 37.64
C MET A 132 2.54 14.24 37.52
N SER A 133 1.74 13.41 38.19
CA SER A 133 1.78 11.94 38.01
C SER A 133 1.48 11.51 36.57
N ARG A 134 0.57 12.20 35.86
CA ARG A 134 0.28 11.93 34.44
C ARG A 134 1.45 12.31 33.54
N ILE A 135 2.09 13.44 33.82
CA ILE A 135 3.29 13.88 33.10
C ILE A 135 4.45 12.90 33.33
N ASN A 136 4.66 12.46 34.57
CA ASN A 136 5.69 11.50 34.92
C ASN A 136 5.47 10.14 34.23
N ASP A 137 4.23 9.65 34.16
CA ASP A 137 3.90 8.42 33.43
C ASP A 137 4.19 8.55 31.93
N ALA A 138 3.74 9.63 31.28
CA ALA A 138 4.03 9.88 29.87
C ALA A 138 5.53 9.95 29.57
N VAL A 139 6.27 10.74 30.37
CA VAL A 139 7.73 10.89 30.20
C VAL A 139 8.46 9.57 30.47
N TRP A 140 8.08 8.81 31.50
CA TRP A 140 8.70 7.51 31.78
C TRP A 140 8.46 6.51 30.65
N ARG A 141 7.27 6.48 30.03
CA ARG A 141 6.96 5.64 28.87
C ARG A 141 7.82 6.00 27.65
N ILE A 142 7.96 7.29 27.36
CA ILE A 142 8.81 7.79 26.28
C ILE A 142 10.28 7.44 26.53
N LEU A 143 10.79 7.74 27.73
CA LEU A 143 12.18 7.48 28.09
C LEU A 143 12.47 5.97 28.09
N ARG A 144 11.56 5.15 28.62
CA ARG A 144 11.68 3.69 28.59
C ARG A 144 11.89 3.20 27.16
N VAL A 145 11.08 3.64 26.20
CA VAL A 145 11.26 3.23 24.80
C VAL A 145 12.59 3.70 24.23
N LYS A 146 13.02 4.94 24.54
CA LYS A 146 14.33 5.46 24.09
C LYS A 146 15.51 4.65 24.65
N PHE A 147 15.47 4.29 25.94
CA PHE A 147 16.50 3.47 26.58
C PHE A 147 16.50 2.04 26.03
N VAL A 148 15.34 1.39 25.94
CA VAL A 148 15.22 0.02 25.41
C VAL A 148 15.68 -0.06 23.94
N ALA A 149 15.45 0.99 23.16
CA ALA A 149 15.92 1.07 21.77
C ALA A 149 17.42 1.35 21.63
N GLY A 150 18.15 1.57 22.73
CA GLY A 150 19.58 1.91 22.70
C GLY A 150 19.88 3.31 22.14
N LEU A 151 18.91 4.22 22.19
CA LEU A 151 19.01 5.55 21.56
C LEU A 151 19.94 6.49 22.34
N PHE A 152 20.16 6.25 23.63
CA PHE A 152 21.13 6.98 24.43
C PHE A 152 22.58 6.56 24.09
N GLU A 153 22.78 5.29 23.76
CA GLU A 153 24.08 4.73 23.39
C GLU A 153 24.43 5.04 21.93
N ASN A 154 23.44 4.96 21.02
CA ASN A 154 23.63 5.19 19.59
C ASN A 154 22.68 6.28 19.07
N PRO A 155 22.87 7.55 19.47
CA PRO A 155 21.95 8.62 19.10
C PRO A 155 22.12 9.07 17.64
N LEU A 156 23.31 8.92 17.06
CA LEU A 156 23.62 9.37 15.70
C LEU A 156 23.47 8.25 14.68
N ALA A 157 23.07 8.60 13.47
CA ALA A 157 22.98 7.65 12.36
C ALA A 157 24.34 7.06 11.99
N ASP A 158 24.38 5.74 11.82
CA ASP A 158 25.52 5.02 11.25
C ASP A 158 25.49 5.11 9.72
N TYR A 159 26.41 5.88 9.15
CA TYR A 159 26.53 6.05 7.69
C TYR A 159 26.92 4.76 6.95
N ASN A 160 27.46 3.75 7.65
CA ASN A 160 27.73 2.46 7.02
C ASN A 160 26.43 1.75 6.61
N LEU A 161 25.28 2.10 7.19
CA LEU A 161 24.00 1.46 6.85
C LEU A 161 23.36 1.97 5.55
N VAL A 162 23.89 3.05 4.95
CA VAL A 162 23.33 3.65 3.72
C VAL A 162 23.21 2.65 2.57
N HIS A 163 24.14 1.69 2.48
CA HIS A 163 24.13 0.65 1.44
C HIS A 163 22.96 -0.35 1.55
N HIS A 164 22.17 -0.31 2.64
CA HIS A 164 20.93 -1.08 2.77
C HIS A 164 19.76 -0.46 2.00
N LEU A 165 19.82 0.84 1.68
CA LEU A 165 18.78 1.51 0.91
C LEU A 165 18.70 0.95 -0.51
N GLY A 166 17.54 0.41 -0.88
CA GLY A 166 17.33 -0.17 -2.22
C GLY A 166 18.14 -1.43 -2.50
N LYS A 167 18.67 -2.10 -1.46
CA LYS A 167 19.54 -3.28 -1.58
C LYS A 167 18.86 -4.37 -2.40
N LYS A 168 19.59 -5.00 -3.33
CA LYS A 168 19.07 -6.04 -4.23
C LYS A 168 18.29 -7.13 -3.50
N LYS A 169 18.80 -7.62 -2.36
CA LYS A 169 18.13 -8.64 -1.53
C LYS A 169 16.74 -8.19 -1.04
N HIS A 170 16.55 -6.91 -0.73
CA HIS A 170 15.25 -6.38 -0.33
C HIS A 170 14.30 -6.31 -1.53
N ARG A 171 14.82 -5.93 -2.71
CA ARG A 171 14.05 -5.94 -3.97
C ARG A 171 13.64 -7.36 -4.37
N GLU A 172 14.50 -8.35 -4.19
CA GLU A 172 14.16 -9.76 -4.40
C GLU A 172 13.04 -10.22 -3.45
N LEU A 173 13.08 -9.80 -2.18
CA LEU A 173 12.00 -10.06 -1.22
C LEU A 173 10.70 -9.32 -1.60
N ALA A 174 10.78 -8.08 -2.07
CA ALA A 174 9.61 -7.34 -2.54
C ALA A 174 9.00 -8.00 -3.80
N ARG A 175 9.81 -8.44 -4.77
CA ARG A 175 9.36 -9.26 -5.92
C ARG A 175 8.66 -10.53 -5.46
N GLU A 176 9.20 -11.21 -4.44
CA GLU A 176 8.54 -12.38 -3.85
C GLU A 176 7.20 -12.04 -3.20
N ALA A 177 7.13 -10.92 -2.48
CA ALA A 177 5.89 -10.45 -1.86
C ALA A 177 4.84 -10.11 -2.93
N VAL A 178 5.23 -9.44 -4.01
CA VAL A 178 4.37 -9.14 -5.16
C VAL A 178 3.78 -10.43 -5.72
N ARG A 179 4.60 -11.38 -6.17
CA ARG A 179 4.05 -12.60 -6.80
C ARG A 179 3.11 -13.40 -5.88
N LYS A 180 3.32 -13.31 -4.56
CA LYS A 180 2.46 -13.97 -3.56
C LYS A 180 1.19 -13.19 -3.24
N SER A 181 1.16 -11.87 -3.44
CA SER A 181 0.00 -11.03 -3.19
C SER A 181 -1.04 -11.12 -4.31
N LEU A 182 -0.59 -11.41 -5.53
CA LEU A 182 -1.45 -11.48 -6.71
C LEU A 182 -2.54 -12.55 -6.56
N VAL A 183 -3.79 -12.15 -6.83
CA VAL A 183 -4.96 -13.01 -6.79
C VAL A 183 -5.51 -13.18 -8.20
N LEU A 184 -5.59 -14.42 -8.67
CA LEU A 184 -6.20 -14.77 -9.94
C LEU A 184 -7.72 -14.96 -9.75
N LEU A 185 -8.52 -14.11 -10.37
CA LEU A 185 -9.98 -14.12 -10.24
C LEU A 185 -10.68 -14.90 -11.37
N LYS A 186 -10.15 -14.80 -12.59
CA LYS A 186 -10.66 -15.51 -13.78
C LYS A 186 -9.50 -16.04 -14.61
N ASN A 187 -9.64 -17.22 -15.22
CA ASN A 187 -8.62 -17.83 -16.06
C ASN A 187 -9.23 -18.69 -17.18
N GLY A 188 -9.95 -18.06 -18.09
CA GLY A 188 -10.75 -18.67 -19.15
C GLY A 188 -12.20 -18.91 -18.72
N GLU A 189 -13.08 -19.13 -19.70
CA GLU A 189 -14.47 -19.56 -19.45
C GLU A 189 -14.55 -20.98 -18.90
N ASN A 190 -13.58 -21.82 -19.26
CA ASN A 190 -13.46 -23.19 -18.79
C ASN A 190 -12.05 -23.44 -18.26
N LEU A 191 -11.94 -23.91 -17.02
CA LEU A 191 -10.66 -24.23 -16.36
C LEU A 191 -9.84 -25.30 -17.10
N LYS A 192 -10.43 -26.03 -18.05
CA LYS A 192 -9.72 -26.97 -18.93
C LYS A 192 -8.90 -26.29 -20.04
N GLN A 193 -9.20 -25.03 -20.37
CA GLN A 193 -8.48 -24.23 -21.37
C GLN A 193 -8.08 -22.87 -20.76
N PRO A 194 -7.15 -22.87 -19.79
CA PRO A 194 -6.73 -21.63 -19.13
C PRO A 194 -5.95 -20.72 -20.07
N VAL A 195 -6.07 -19.40 -19.88
CA VAL A 195 -5.26 -18.40 -20.58
C VAL A 195 -3.90 -18.18 -19.92
N LEU A 196 -3.81 -18.38 -18.59
CA LEU A 196 -2.60 -18.28 -17.80
C LEU A 196 -2.08 -19.67 -17.38
N PRO A 197 -0.76 -19.91 -17.44
CA PRO A 197 0.29 -18.94 -17.77
C PRO A 197 0.39 -18.61 -19.28
N LEU A 198 0.78 -17.38 -19.59
CA LEU A 198 1.03 -16.90 -20.95
C LEU A 198 2.35 -17.45 -21.49
N PRO A 199 2.44 -17.80 -22.79
CA PRO A 199 3.69 -18.24 -23.38
C PRO A 199 4.67 -17.08 -23.53
N LYS A 200 5.91 -17.27 -23.06
CA LYS A 200 7.02 -16.30 -23.22
C LYS A 200 7.46 -16.11 -24.67
N ARG A 201 7.17 -17.07 -25.54
CA ARG A 201 7.38 -16.99 -26.99
C ARG A 201 6.05 -16.73 -27.67
N ALA A 202 5.95 -15.61 -28.38
CA ALA A 202 4.82 -15.26 -29.23
C ALA A 202 5.33 -14.43 -30.41
N SER A 203 4.56 -14.31 -31.49
CA SER A 203 4.95 -13.42 -32.59
C SER A 203 4.91 -11.95 -32.15
N ARG A 204 3.78 -11.56 -31.56
CA ARG A 204 3.49 -10.18 -31.19
C ARG A 204 2.55 -10.11 -29.99
N VAL A 205 2.92 -9.32 -28.99
CA VAL A 205 2.17 -9.14 -27.74
C VAL A 205 1.82 -7.68 -27.57
N LEU A 206 0.55 -7.40 -27.29
CA LEU A 206 0.11 -6.06 -26.90
C LEU A 206 0.21 -5.90 -25.38
N VAL A 207 0.84 -4.82 -24.94
CA VAL A 207 0.73 -4.32 -23.57
C VAL A 207 -0.02 -2.99 -23.63
N ALA A 208 -1.10 -2.88 -22.87
CA ALA A 208 -1.97 -1.72 -22.89
C ALA A 208 -2.40 -1.28 -21.49
N GLY A 209 -2.96 -0.08 -21.40
CA GLY A 209 -3.48 0.51 -20.18
C GLY A 209 -2.55 1.50 -19.49
N SER A 210 -3.18 2.47 -18.83
CA SER A 210 -2.54 3.60 -18.15
C SER A 210 -1.63 3.19 -16.98
N HIS A 211 -1.73 1.96 -16.49
CA HIS A 211 -0.92 1.44 -15.40
C HIS A 211 0.22 0.52 -15.86
N ALA A 212 0.32 0.22 -17.16
CA ALA A 212 1.32 -0.71 -17.65
C ALA A 212 2.75 -0.16 -17.52
N ASP A 213 2.95 1.12 -17.82
CA ASP A 213 4.26 1.79 -17.74
C ASP A 213 4.25 3.02 -16.82
N ASN A 214 3.68 2.86 -15.62
CA ASN A 214 3.63 3.93 -14.62
C ASN A 214 4.02 3.40 -13.23
N LEU A 215 5.26 3.65 -12.83
CA LEU A 215 5.84 3.18 -11.57
C LEU A 215 5.12 3.79 -10.35
N GLY A 216 4.78 5.08 -10.43
CA GLY A 216 4.02 5.75 -9.38
C GLY A 216 2.65 5.10 -9.15
N TYR A 217 1.93 4.78 -10.22
CA TYR A 217 0.61 4.14 -10.12
C TYR A 217 0.64 2.73 -9.52
N GLN A 218 1.63 1.90 -9.87
CA GLN A 218 1.74 0.57 -9.25
C GLN A 218 2.23 0.62 -7.79
N CYS A 219 2.79 1.74 -7.34
CA CYS A 219 3.15 1.92 -5.93
C CYS A 219 1.97 2.44 -5.10
N GLY A 220 1.16 3.37 -5.63
CA GLY A 220 0.02 3.95 -4.92
C GLY A 220 0.40 5.09 -3.98
N GLY A 221 -0.49 5.37 -3.01
CA GLY A 221 -0.28 6.42 -2.00
C GLY A 221 0.92 6.11 -1.10
N TRP A 222 1.31 7.07 -0.26
CA TRP A 222 2.47 6.92 0.63
C TRP A 222 3.74 6.47 -0.11
N THR A 223 4.01 7.01 -1.29
CA THR A 223 5.22 6.68 -2.06
C THR A 223 5.82 7.95 -2.60
N ILE A 224 6.98 8.34 -2.06
CA ILE A 224 7.69 9.60 -2.25
C ILE A 224 6.90 10.82 -1.73
N GLU A 225 5.64 10.93 -2.13
CA GLU A 225 4.68 11.92 -1.67
C GLU A 225 3.53 11.26 -0.91
N TRP A 226 2.88 12.03 -0.05
CA TRP A 226 1.74 11.59 0.76
C TRP A 226 0.64 10.92 -0.08
N GLN A 227 0.20 11.59 -1.14
CA GLN A 227 -0.85 11.11 -2.03
C GLN A 227 -0.32 10.14 -3.12
N GLY A 228 0.98 9.84 -3.10
CA GLY A 228 1.67 9.17 -4.19
C GLY A 228 1.92 10.10 -5.37
N VAL A 229 2.47 9.53 -6.43
CA VAL A 229 3.05 10.26 -7.57
C VAL A 229 2.70 9.54 -8.88
N THR A 230 2.82 10.25 -10.00
CA THR A 230 2.67 9.67 -11.35
C THR A 230 4.00 9.65 -12.09
N GLY A 231 4.17 8.66 -12.96
CA GLY A 231 5.33 8.55 -13.85
C GLY A 231 6.45 7.67 -13.30
N ASN A 232 7.54 7.61 -14.07
CA ASN A 232 8.61 6.64 -13.88
C ASN A 232 9.88 7.21 -13.26
N ASN A 233 10.03 8.54 -13.22
CA ASN A 233 11.22 9.21 -12.65
C ASN A 233 11.04 9.57 -11.16
N VAL A 234 10.24 8.79 -10.43
CA VAL A 234 9.85 9.09 -9.04
C VAL A 234 10.71 8.34 -8.03
N THR A 235 11.11 7.11 -8.35
CA THR A 235 12.00 6.26 -7.55
C THR A 235 12.65 5.20 -8.45
N LYS A 236 13.45 4.30 -7.90
CA LYS A 236 14.03 3.16 -8.63
C LYS A 236 13.12 1.94 -8.51
N GLY A 237 12.72 1.38 -9.65
CA GLY A 237 11.91 0.18 -9.75
C GLY A 237 11.76 -0.30 -11.19
N THR A 238 10.94 -1.33 -11.38
CA THR A 238 10.62 -1.90 -12.69
C THR A 238 9.11 -1.82 -12.89
N THR A 239 8.67 -1.14 -13.95
CA THR A 239 7.26 -1.10 -14.35
C THR A 239 6.81 -2.45 -14.88
N ILE A 240 5.49 -2.70 -14.93
CA ILE A 240 4.96 -3.96 -15.47
C ILE A 240 5.33 -4.11 -16.96
N LEU A 241 5.31 -3.04 -17.77
CA LEU A 241 5.76 -3.05 -19.15
C LEU A 241 7.22 -3.49 -19.27
N ASN A 242 8.12 -2.89 -18.49
CA ASN A 242 9.53 -3.24 -18.52
C ASN A 242 9.77 -4.65 -17.99
N ALA A 243 9.01 -5.10 -16.99
CA ALA A 243 9.04 -6.48 -16.52
C ALA A 243 8.63 -7.46 -17.63
N ILE A 244 7.58 -7.15 -18.41
CA ILE A 244 7.13 -7.98 -19.54
C ILE A 244 8.23 -8.06 -20.60
N LYS A 245 8.77 -6.91 -21.04
CA LYS A 245 9.88 -6.85 -22.02
C LYS A 245 11.09 -7.68 -21.58
N ASN A 246 11.39 -7.70 -20.28
CA ASN A 246 12.51 -8.47 -19.72
C ASN A 246 12.20 -9.97 -19.56
N THR A 247 10.93 -10.38 -19.61
CA THR A 247 10.48 -11.77 -19.33
C THR A 247 10.27 -12.58 -20.60
N VAL A 248 9.77 -11.97 -21.68
CA VAL A 248 9.53 -12.65 -22.96
C VAL A 248 10.84 -12.92 -23.70
N TYR A 249 10.81 -13.84 -24.67
CA TYR A 249 11.99 -14.09 -25.51
C TYR A 249 12.27 -12.92 -26.45
N LYS A 250 13.53 -12.77 -26.86
CA LYS A 250 13.99 -11.66 -27.73
C LYS A 250 13.31 -11.62 -29.10
N ASP A 251 12.78 -12.75 -29.57
CA ASP A 251 12.03 -12.89 -30.83
C ASP A 251 10.54 -12.52 -30.70
N THR A 252 10.06 -12.25 -29.48
CA THR A 252 8.69 -11.80 -29.23
C THR A 252 8.61 -10.28 -29.31
N GLU A 253 7.89 -9.74 -30.29
CA GLU A 253 7.66 -8.30 -30.41
C GLU A 253 6.67 -7.84 -29.33
N VAL A 254 7.11 -6.94 -28.44
CA VAL A 254 6.25 -6.32 -27.42
C VAL A 254 5.87 -4.91 -27.86
N VAL A 255 4.60 -4.72 -28.19
CA VAL A 255 4.03 -3.42 -28.56
C VAL A 255 3.34 -2.81 -27.35
N TYR A 256 3.75 -1.60 -26.96
CA TYR A 256 3.05 -0.80 -25.96
C TYR A 256 2.18 0.25 -26.63
N LYS A 257 0.88 0.26 -26.29
CA LYS A 257 -0.02 1.37 -26.62
C LYS A 257 -0.97 1.56 -25.45
N GLU A 258 -0.96 2.74 -24.84
CA GLU A 258 -1.68 2.97 -23.58
C GLU A 258 -3.20 2.80 -23.73
N ASN A 259 -3.80 3.40 -24.76
CA ASN A 259 -5.23 3.34 -25.01
C ASN A 259 -5.54 3.08 -26.50
N PRO A 260 -5.33 1.85 -26.99
CA PRO A 260 -5.67 1.52 -28.37
C PRO A 260 -7.19 1.44 -28.57
N ASP A 261 -7.66 1.88 -29.73
CA ASP A 261 -9.01 1.59 -30.21
C ASP A 261 -9.14 0.12 -30.67
N LEU A 262 -10.37 -0.34 -30.85
CA LEU A 262 -10.68 -1.73 -31.21
C LEU A 262 -10.12 -2.11 -32.59
N ASP A 263 -10.16 -1.20 -33.56
CA ASP A 263 -9.73 -1.47 -34.94
C ASP A 263 -8.22 -1.66 -35.01
N TYR A 264 -7.46 -0.86 -34.25
CA TYR A 264 -6.04 -1.04 -34.07
C TYR A 264 -5.73 -2.43 -33.49
N VAL A 265 -6.44 -2.85 -32.44
CA VAL A 265 -6.21 -4.16 -31.80
C VAL A 265 -6.45 -5.30 -32.80
N LYS A 266 -7.55 -5.25 -33.56
CA LYS A 266 -7.91 -6.28 -34.54
C LYS A 266 -6.97 -6.32 -35.75
N SER A 267 -6.46 -5.17 -36.18
CA SER A 267 -5.66 -5.06 -37.41
C SER A 267 -4.17 -5.40 -37.23
N ASN A 268 -3.71 -5.65 -36.00
CA ASN A 268 -2.28 -5.78 -35.69
C ASN A 268 -1.84 -7.22 -35.33
N ASN A 269 -2.72 -8.22 -35.46
CA ASN A 269 -2.43 -9.65 -35.31
C ASN A 269 -1.69 -10.02 -34.00
N PHE A 270 -2.14 -9.48 -32.87
CA PHE A 270 -1.57 -9.81 -31.56
C PHE A 270 -1.91 -11.25 -31.16
N SER A 271 -0.93 -11.99 -30.61
CA SER A 271 -1.15 -13.33 -30.06
C SER A 271 -2.00 -13.29 -28.78
N TYR A 272 -1.78 -12.27 -27.95
CA TYR A 272 -2.56 -11.95 -26.76
C TYR A 272 -2.25 -10.50 -26.33
N ALA A 273 -3.08 -9.97 -25.43
CA ALA A 273 -2.86 -8.69 -24.78
C ALA A 273 -2.75 -8.83 -23.26
N ILE A 274 -1.88 -8.01 -22.66
CA ILE A 274 -1.80 -7.77 -21.23
C ILE A 274 -2.29 -6.34 -20.97
N MET A 275 -3.44 -6.23 -20.33
CA MET A 275 -4.14 -4.98 -20.06
C MET A 275 -3.92 -4.58 -18.59
N VAL A 276 -3.31 -3.43 -18.31
CA VAL A 276 -2.99 -3.01 -16.93
C VAL A 276 -3.69 -1.69 -16.62
N VAL A 277 -4.69 -1.73 -15.73
CA VAL A 277 -5.50 -0.56 -15.35
C VAL A 277 -5.80 -0.57 -13.86
N GLY A 278 -6.34 0.53 -13.34
CA GLY A 278 -6.54 0.62 -11.90
C GLY A 278 -7.02 1.97 -11.39
N GLU A 279 -6.92 2.12 -10.08
CA GLU A 279 -7.07 3.39 -9.38
C GLU A 279 -5.79 4.24 -9.52
N LYS A 280 -5.91 5.56 -9.53
CA LYS A 280 -4.76 6.45 -9.33
C LYS A 280 -4.32 6.40 -7.86
N PRO A 281 -3.07 6.78 -7.53
CA PRO A 281 -2.62 6.93 -6.16
C PRO A 281 -3.51 7.85 -5.32
N TYR A 282 -3.76 7.46 -4.07
CA TYR A 282 -4.46 8.24 -3.05
C TYR A 282 -4.01 7.82 -1.65
N ALA A 283 -4.19 8.71 -0.68
CA ALA A 283 -4.06 8.42 0.74
C ALA A 283 -5.17 9.12 1.53
N GLU A 284 -5.65 8.45 2.58
CA GLU A 284 -6.64 8.97 3.53
C GLU A 284 -7.91 9.48 2.82
N THR A 285 -8.43 10.66 3.19
CA THR A 285 -9.70 11.23 2.71
C THR A 285 -9.75 11.41 1.19
N LYS A 286 -8.61 11.60 0.51
CA LYS A 286 -8.59 11.68 -0.96
C LYS A 286 -8.93 10.34 -1.63
N GLY A 287 -8.82 9.25 -0.88
CA GLY A 287 -9.23 7.91 -1.30
C GLY A 287 -10.72 7.64 -1.08
N ASP A 288 -11.45 8.48 -0.36
CA ASP A 288 -12.87 8.27 -0.12
C ASP A 288 -13.62 8.31 -1.47
N SER A 289 -14.37 7.25 -1.76
CA SER A 289 -15.10 7.11 -3.01
C SER A 289 -16.39 6.35 -2.79
N LEU A 290 -17.49 6.93 -3.28
CA LEU A 290 -18.82 6.33 -3.28
C LEU A 290 -19.10 5.51 -4.54
N ASN A 291 -18.22 5.53 -5.55
CA ASN A 291 -18.43 4.84 -6.82
C ASN A 291 -17.47 3.65 -7.04
N LEU A 292 -16.32 3.63 -6.34
CA LEU A 292 -15.30 2.57 -6.40
C LEU A 292 -14.97 2.09 -7.82
N THR A 293 -14.92 3.00 -8.79
CA THR A 293 -14.58 2.69 -10.18
C THR A 293 -13.09 2.91 -10.46
N ILE A 294 -12.55 2.15 -11.42
CA ILE A 294 -11.19 2.37 -11.92
C ILE A 294 -11.11 3.67 -12.75
N SER A 295 -9.91 4.23 -12.86
CA SER A 295 -9.69 5.49 -13.57
C SER A 295 -9.91 5.35 -15.09
N THR A 296 -10.53 6.36 -15.70
CA THR A 296 -10.59 6.49 -17.16
C THR A 296 -9.19 6.76 -17.74
N PRO A 297 -8.87 6.26 -18.95
CA PRO A 297 -9.75 5.55 -19.89
C PRO A 297 -9.88 4.02 -19.65
N GLY A 298 -9.57 3.50 -18.45
CA GLY A 298 -9.49 2.07 -18.16
C GLY A 298 -10.70 1.23 -18.62
N PRO A 299 -11.95 1.60 -18.28
CA PRO A 299 -13.15 0.92 -18.76
C PRO A 299 -13.25 0.80 -20.28
N GLU A 300 -12.97 1.87 -21.00
CA GLU A 300 -13.01 1.93 -22.46
C GLU A 300 -11.89 1.08 -23.05
N THR A 301 -10.68 1.17 -22.49
CA THR A 301 -9.54 0.40 -22.98
C THR A 301 -9.71 -1.11 -22.76
N ILE A 302 -10.30 -1.54 -21.63
CA ILE A 302 -10.66 -2.96 -21.43
C ILE A 302 -11.60 -3.43 -22.54
N LYS A 303 -12.65 -2.67 -22.85
CA LYS A 303 -13.62 -3.03 -23.90
C LYS A 303 -12.95 -3.14 -25.27
N ASN A 304 -12.06 -2.21 -25.61
CA ASN A 304 -11.37 -2.20 -26.90
C ASN A 304 -10.35 -3.33 -27.03
N VAL A 305 -9.51 -3.53 -26.01
CA VAL A 305 -8.44 -4.53 -26.04
C VAL A 305 -9.03 -5.93 -25.96
N CYS A 306 -9.82 -6.21 -24.92
CA CYS A 306 -10.34 -7.56 -24.73
C CYS A 306 -11.47 -7.93 -25.71
N GLY A 307 -12.08 -6.95 -26.37
CA GLY A 307 -12.99 -7.21 -27.51
C GLY A 307 -12.28 -7.50 -28.84
N GLY A 308 -10.97 -7.27 -28.93
CA GLY A 308 -10.19 -7.44 -30.16
C GLY A 308 -9.21 -8.61 -30.14
N VAL A 309 -8.75 -9.04 -28.97
CA VAL A 309 -7.79 -10.13 -28.81
C VAL A 309 -7.94 -10.77 -27.42
N LYS A 310 -7.54 -12.04 -27.26
CA LYS A 310 -7.45 -12.70 -25.95
C LYS A 310 -6.64 -11.85 -24.96
N CYS A 311 -7.22 -11.59 -23.81
CA CYS A 311 -6.83 -10.50 -22.93
C CYS A 311 -6.70 -10.97 -21.49
N VAL A 312 -5.54 -10.70 -20.89
CA VAL A 312 -5.34 -10.80 -19.44
C VAL A 312 -5.33 -9.40 -18.86
N THR A 313 -6.33 -9.08 -18.05
CA THR A 313 -6.42 -7.81 -17.33
C THR A 313 -5.82 -7.93 -15.94
N VAL A 314 -4.86 -7.05 -15.65
CA VAL A 314 -4.24 -6.85 -14.34
C VAL A 314 -4.79 -5.55 -13.73
N ILE A 315 -5.50 -5.69 -12.62
CA ILE A 315 -6.07 -4.58 -11.87
C ILE A 315 -5.09 -4.13 -10.78
N ILE A 316 -4.74 -2.84 -10.80
CA ILE A 316 -3.97 -2.14 -9.78
C ILE A 316 -4.94 -1.35 -8.90
N SER A 317 -5.15 -1.78 -7.67
CA SER A 317 -6.12 -1.12 -6.77
C SER A 317 -5.76 -1.27 -5.30
N GLY A 318 -6.16 -0.29 -4.48
CA GLY A 318 -6.00 -0.37 -3.03
C GLY A 318 -7.07 -1.23 -2.35
N ARG A 319 -8.12 -1.60 -3.09
CA ARG A 319 -9.35 -2.24 -2.61
C ARG A 319 -10.13 -2.93 -3.74
N PRO A 320 -11.18 -3.71 -3.43
CA PRO A 320 -12.14 -4.16 -4.44
C PRO A 320 -12.79 -2.97 -5.16
N VAL A 321 -12.94 -3.08 -6.48
CA VAL A 321 -13.49 -2.04 -7.37
C VAL A 321 -14.54 -2.65 -8.30
N VAL A 322 -15.40 -1.80 -8.86
CA VAL A 322 -16.39 -2.21 -9.86
C VAL A 322 -15.67 -2.83 -11.06
N ILE A 323 -15.88 -4.14 -11.27
CA ILE A 323 -15.30 -4.89 -12.38
C ILE A 323 -16.31 -5.79 -13.10
N GLU A 324 -17.42 -6.14 -12.45
CA GLU A 324 -18.46 -7.04 -12.98
C GLU A 324 -18.86 -6.73 -14.43
N PRO A 325 -19.09 -5.45 -14.85
CA PRO A 325 -19.50 -5.13 -16.23
C PRO A 325 -18.51 -5.52 -17.33
N TYR A 326 -17.28 -5.86 -16.97
CA TYR A 326 -16.21 -6.19 -17.91
C TYR A 326 -15.77 -7.66 -17.82
N VAL A 327 -16.17 -8.39 -16.77
CA VAL A 327 -15.68 -9.76 -16.48
C VAL A 327 -15.90 -10.70 -17.67
N ASP A 328 -17.04 -10.60 -18.36
CA ASP A 328 -17.37 -11.48 -19.49
C ASP A 328 -16.41 -11.33 -20.67
N LYS A 329 -15.90 -10.11 -20.89
CA LYS A 329 -14.96 -9.81 -21.99
C LYS A 329 -13.51 -10.16 -21.66
N ILE A 330 -13.19 -10.41 -20.39
CA ILE A 330 -11.83 -10.63 -19.93
C ILE A 330 -11.57 -12.14 -19.88
N GLU A 331 -10.57 -12.66 -20.60
CA GLU A 331 -10.21 -14.08 -20.48
C GLU A 331 -9.48 -14.36 -19.16
N GLY A 332 -8.55 -13.50 -18.75
CA GLY A 332 -7.81 -13.65 -17.49
C GLY A 332 -7.92 -12.40 -16.63
N LEU A 333 -8.40 -12.52 -15.39
CA LEU A 333 -8.52 -11.38 -14.47
C LEU A 333 -7.62 -11.59 -13.27
N VAL A 334 -6.66 -10.69 -13.07
CA VAL A 334 -5.69 -10.70 -11.97
C VAL A 334 -5.82 -9.41 -11.20
N VAL A 335 -5.78 -9.49 -9.87
CA VAL A 335 -5.63 -8.32 -9.01
C VAL A 335 -4.23 -8.32 -8.43
N ALA A 336 -3.47 -7.28 -8.75
CA ALA A 336 -2.11 -7.09 -8.29
C ALA A 336 -2.02 -6.14 -7.08
N TRP A 337 -3.15 -5.58 -6.65
CA TRP A 337 -3.24 -4.59 -5.58
C TRP A 337 -2.40 -3.37 -5.91
N LEU A 338 -1.63 -2.87 -4.95
CA LEU A 338 -0.57 -1.88 -5.17
C LEU A 338 0.78 -2.60 -4.94
N PRO A 339 1.41 -3.18 -5.98
CA PRO A 339 2.54 -4.09 -5.84
C PRO A 339 3.87 -3.42 -5.46
N GLY A 340 4.00 -2.10 -5.52
CA GLY A 340 5.26 -1.42 -5.20
C GLY A 340 6.27 -1.45 -6.35
N THR A 341 7.58 -1.44 -6.06
CA THR A 341 8.61 -1.16 -7.10
C THR A 341 8.98 -2.34 -7.99
N GLU A 342 8.60 -3.55 -7.63
CA GLU A 342 9.15 -4.77 -8.24
C GLU A 342 8.16 -5.45 -9.19
N GLY A 343 7.88 -4.80 -10.34
CA GLY A 343 6.94 -5.27 -11.36
C GLY A 343 7.24 -6.68 -11.90
N ASN A 344 8.48 -7.16 -11.79
CA ASN A 344 8.85 -8.54 -12.11
C ASN A 344 8.06 -9.59 -11.31
N GLY A 345 7.55 -9.25 -10.12
CA GLY A 345 6.71 -10.19 -9.36
C GLY A 345 5.35 -10.43 -10.03
N VAL A 346 4.88 -9.48 -10.86
CA VAL A 346 3.68 -9.67 -11.67
C VAL A 346 3.97 -10.66 -12.78
N THR A 347 5.08 -10.49 -13.51
CA THR A 347 5.42 -11.36 -14.63
C THR A 347 5.85 -12.77 -14.21
N ASP A 348 6.41 -12.94 -13.02
CA ASP A 348 6.73 -14.24 -12.40
C ASP A 348 5.54 -15.22 -12.46
N VAL A 349 4.32 -14.73 -12.24
CA VAL A 349 3.11 -15.58 -12.23
C VAL A 349 2.34 -15.51 -13.55
N LEU A 350 2.38 -14.39 -14.26
CA LEU A 350 1.71 -14.29 -15.57
C LEU A 350 2.32 -15.23 -16.60
N PHE A 351 3.65 -15.39 -16.58
CA PHE A 351 4.39 -16.25 -17.50
C PHE A 351 4.80 -17.60 -16.88
N GLY A 352 4.22 -17.96 -15.74
CA GLY A 352 4.32 -19.32 -15.21
C GLY A 352 5.67 -19.74 -14.63
N ASP A 353 6.57 -18.80 -14.29
CA ASP A 353 7.76 -19.12 -13.48
C ASP A 353 7.36 -19.54 -12.06
N TYR A 354 6.23 -19.00 -11.58
CA TYR A 354 5.59 -19.37 -10.32
C TYR A 354 4.08 -19.53 -10.49
N SER A 355 3.47 -20.31 -9.60
CA SER A 355 2.01 -20.41 -9.48
C SER A 355 1.39 -19.20 -8.78
N PHE A 356 0.19 -18.80 -9.22
CA PHE A 356 -0.68 -17.97 -8.38
C PHE A 356 -1.04 -18.70 -7.08
N ARG A 357 -0.95 -17.96 -5.96
CA ARG A 357 -1.26 -18.48 -4.61
C ARG A 357 -2.07 -17.51 -3.75
N GLY A 358 -2.13 -16.22 -4.12
CA GLY A 358 -2.84 -15.21 -3.35
C GLY A 358 -4.32 -15.53 -3.23
N LYS A 359 -4.91 -15.15 -2.09
CA LYS A 359 -6.33 -15.29 -1.79
C LYS A 359 -6.91 -13.94 -1.40
N LEU A 360 -8.11 -13.61 -1.86
CA LEU A 360 -8.78 -12.35 -1.56
C LEU A 360 -8.86 -12.10 -0.05
N PRO A 361 -8.17 -11.08 0.52
CA PRO A 361 -8.23 -10.74 1.93
C PRO A 361 -9.45 -9.88 2.28
N MET A 362 -10.25 -9.52 1.28
CA MET A 362 -11.51 -8.77 1.40
C MET A 362 -12.52 -9.36 0.42
N THR A 363 -13.81 -9.18 0.73
CA THR A 363 -14.90 -9.54 -0.17
C THR A 363 -14.89 -8.66 -1.41
N TRP A 364 -15.06 -9.23 -2.61
CA TRP A 364 -15.30 -8.47 -3.83
C TRP A 364 -16.81 -8.38 -4.09
N PHE A 365 -17.36 -7.17 -4.07
CA PHE A 365 -18.78 -6.92 -4.30
C PHE A 365 -19.15 -7.04 -5.80
N LYS A 366 -20.42 -7.32 -6.10
CA LYS A 366 -20.97 -7.28 -7.46
C LYS A 366 -21.28 -5.85 -7.86
N ASN A 367 -22.02 -5.15 -7.01
CA ASN A 367 -22.40 -3.75 -7.15
C ASN A 367 -22.18 -3.00 -5.84
N ILE A 368 -22.15 -1.67 -5.92
CA ILE A 368 -21.80 -0.84 -4.78
C ILE A 368 -22.91 -0.74 -3.73
N ASP A 369 -24.16 -0.97 -4.15
CA ASP A 369 -25.34 -0.91 -3.28
C ASP A 369 -25.37 -2.07 -2.26
N GLN A 370 -24.53 -3.10 -2.46
CA GLN A 370 -24.31 -4.15 -1.47
C GLN A 370 -23.51 -3.67 -0.25
N LEU A 371 -22.83 -2.54 -0.31
CA LEU A 371 -21.93 -2.11 0.76
C LEU A 371 -22.70 -1.46 1.93
N PRO A 372 -22.32 -1.74 3.19
CA PRO A 372 -21.28 -2.67 3.61
C PRO A 372 -21.71 -4.15 3.53
N MET A 373 -20.81 -5.01 3.05
CA MET A 373 -20.99 -6.47 2.98
C MET A 373 -19.69 -7.21 3.29
N ASN A 374 -19.70 -7.97 4.38
CA ASN A 374 -18.56 -8.71 4.91
C ASN A 374 -18.87 -10.20 5.08
N VAL A 375 -17.81 -11.01 5.11
CA VAL A 375 -17.95 -12.45 5.36
C VAL A 375 -18.61 -12.69 6.72
N GLY A 376 -19.70 -13.45 6.73
CA GLY A 376 -20.51 -13.72 7.92
C GLY A 376 -21.81 -12.93 8.00
N ASP A 377 -22.00 -11.92 7.15
CA ASP A 377 -23.27 -11.20 7.05
C ASP A 377 -24.39 -12.09 6.48
N SER A 378 -25.64 -11.87 6.89
CA SER A 378 -26.79 -12.65 6.41
C SER A 378 -27.12 -12.40 4.93
N HIS A 379 -26.79 -11.22 4.41
CA HIS A 379 -26.96 -10.79 3.02
C HIS A 379 -25.70 -10.97 2.16
N TYR A 380 -24.80 -11.89 2.54
CA TYR A 380 -23.52 -12.08 1.87
C TYR A 380 -23.64 -12.69 0.45
N ASP A 381 -23.62 -11.84 -0.57
CA ASP A 381 -23.71 -12.21 -1.99
C ASP A 381 -22.58 -11.61 -2.86
N PRO A 382 -21.33 -12.07 -2.69
CA PRO A 382 -20.18 -11.46 -3.35
C PRO A 382 -20.02 -11.89 -4.82
N LEU A 383 -19.34 -11.04 -5.60
CA LEU A 383 -18.83 -11.43 -6.92
C LEU A 383 -17.69 -12.45 -6.78
N PHE A 384 -16.76 -12.16 -5.87
CA PHE A 384 -15.72 -13.10 -5.45
C PHE A 384 -15.64 -13.10 -3.92
N PRO A 385 -15.88 -14.25 -3.26
CA PRO A 385 -15.94 -14.31 -1.81
C PRO A 385 -14.57 -14.10 -1.15
N PHE A 386 -14.57 -13.74 0.13
CA PHE A 386 -13.36 -13.72 0.94
C PHE A 386 -12.64 -15.08 0.87
N GLY A 387 -11.32 -15.06 0.69
CA GLY A 387 -10.51 -16.27 0.52
C GLY A 387 -10.52 -16.87 -0.89
N PHE A 388 -11.25 -16.29 -1.84
CA PHE A 388 -11.24 -16.71 -3.24
C PHE A 388 -9.88 -16.46 -3.91
N GLY A 389 -9.53 -17.25 -4.92
CA GLY A 389 -8.31 -17.09 -5.69
C GLY A 389 -7.93 -18.38 -6.41
N LEU A 390 -7.91 -18.35 -7.73
CA LEU A 390 -7.53 -19.49 -8.57
C LEU A 390 -6.02 -19.75 -8.46
N LYS A 391 -5.61 -20.98 -8.76
CA LYS A 391 -4.20 -21.38 -8.84
C LYS A 391 -3.84 -21.69 -10.29
N THR A 392 -2.59 -21.48 -10.65
CA THR A 392 -2.00 -21.98 -11.90
C THR A 392 -0.96 -23.06 -11.59
N LYS A 393 -0.70 -23.94 -12.56
CA LYS A 393 0.51 -24.77 -12.53
C LYS A 393 1.64 -23.95 -13.19
N PRO A 394 2.86 -23.98 -12.64
CA PRO A 394 3.99 -23.35 -13.33
C PRO A 394 4.25 -24.10 -14.64
N HIS A 395 4.94 -23.47 -15.59
CA HIS A 395 5.44 -24.22 -16.74
C HIS A 395 6.34 -25.35 -16.24
N GLN A 396 6.02 -26.59 -16.60
CA GLN A 396 7.01 -27.64 -16.54
C GLN A 396 8.03 -27.29 -17.61
N TYR A 397 9.24 -26.91 -17.20
CA TYR A 397 10.35 -26.83 -18.15
C TYR A 397 10.49 -28.23 -18.76
N SER A 398 10.12 -28.37 -20.04
CA SER A 398 10.52 -29.48 -20.89
C SER A 398 11.89 -29.19 -21.49
#